data_AF-A0A9E2GAS2-F1
#
_entry.id   AF-A0A9E2GAS2-F1
#
_cell.length_a   1.000
_cell.length_b   1.000
_cell.length_c   1.000
_cell.angle_alpha   90.00
_cell.angle_beta   90.00
_cell.angle_gamma   90.00
#
_symmetry.space_group_name_H-M   'P 1'
#
loop_
_entity.id
_entity.type
_entity.pdbx_description
1 polymer ?
#
loop_
_entity_poly.entity_id
_entity_poly.type
_entity_poly.pdbx_seq_one_letter_code
_entity_poly.pdbx_strand_id
1 'polypeptide(L)'
;MIKKFILFWKHFFIMVWEIIKSMRSVRGLISLFIAYMIFHGWALTFFVIGLITGNAWFLGIGTAVMLFWFGPGTPVIPLILVTAFIIQRYILMDKSNKISIKLKWKELNTKK
;
A
#
# COMPACT_ATOMS: atom_id res chain seq x y z
N MET A 1 24.31 -9.00 -8.65
CA MET A 1 23.20 -8.02 -8.80
C MET A 1 21.86 -8.58 -8.32
N ILE A 2 21.41 -9.73 -8.83
CA ILE A 2 20.12 -10.35 -8.48
C ILE A 2 19.91 -10.52 -6.97
N LYS A 3 20.92 -11.03 -6.24
CA LYS A 3 20.86 -11.16 -4.77
C LYS A 3 20.58 -9.83 -4.05
N LYS A 4 21.16 -8.71 -4.51
CA LYS A 4 20.95 -7.38 -3.92
C LYS A 4 19.52 -6.87 -4.19
N PHE A 5 18.99 -7.13 -5.39
CA PHE A 5 17.63 -6.77 -5.78
C PHE A 5 16.58 -7.53 -4.96
N ILE A 6 16.74 -8.85 -4.81
CA ILE A 6 15.84 -9.67 -3.98
C ILE A 6 15.88 -9.20 -2.51
N LEU A 7 17.07 -8.92 -1.99
CA LEU A 7 17.24 -8.44 -0.62
C LEU A 7 16.55 -7.08 -0.39
N PHE A 8 16.66 -6.16 -1.35
CA PHE A 8 15.96 -4.88 -1.31
C PHE A 8 14.44 -5.06 -1.20
N TRP A 9 13.85 -5.87 -2.09
CA TRP A 9 12.41 -6.12 -2.08
C TRP A 9 11.95 -6.81 -0.80
N LYS A 10 12.73 -7.78 -0.30
CA LYS A 10 12.47 -8.42 1.00
C LYS A 10 12.43 -7.39 2.13
N HIS A 11 13.42 -6.51 2.24
CA HIS A 11 13.45 -5.46 3.27
C HIS A 11 12.32 -4.44 3.10
N PHE A 12 11.99 -4.08 1.86
CA PHE A 12 10.88 -3.20 1.53
C PHE A 12 9.54 -3.78 2.02
N PHE A 13 9.20 -5.02 1.66
CA PHE A 13 7.95 -5.64 2.10
C PHE A 13 7.88 -5.85 3.62
N ILE A 14 9.01 -6.18 4.26
CA ILE A 14 9.09 -6.22 5.73
C ILE A 14 8.75 -4.83 6.31
N MET A 15 9.31 -3.76 5.77
CA MET A 15 9.01 -2.40 6.23
C MET A 15 7.54 -2.04 6.04
N VAL A 16 6.97 -2.31 4.86
CA VAL A 16 5.54 -2.09 4.56
C VAL A 16 4.67 -2.81 5.58
N TRP A 17 4.99 -4.07 5.88
CA TRP A 17 4.26 -4.88 6.85
C TRP A 17 4.35 -4.31 8.27
N GLU A 18 5.53 -3.87 8.70
CA GLU A 18 5.71 -3.23 10.01
C GLU A 18 4.95 -1.90 10.10
N ILE A 19 4.89 -1.13 9.01
CA ILE A 19 4.10 0.11 8.93
C ILE A 19 2.61 -0.18 9.10
N ILE A 20 2.08 -1.14 8.34
CA ILE A 20 0.66 -1.53 8.45
C ILE A 20 0.35 -2.00 9.88
N LYS A 21 1.24 -2.82 10.48
CA LYS A 21 1.08 -3.31 11.84
C LYS A 21 1.06 -2.25 12.93
N SER A 22 1.61 -1.06 12.72
CA SER A 22 1.49 0.02 13.73
C SER A 22 0.17 0.76 13.65
N MET A 23 -0.55 0.67 12.54
CA MET A 23 -1.86 1.28 12.33
C MET A 23 -2.97 0.45 13.01
N ARG A 24 -2.77 0.00 14.26
CA ARG A 24 -3.70 -0.91 14.97
C ARG A 24 -4.99 -0.26 15.44
N SER A 25 -5.07 1.06 15.44
CA SER A 25 -6.29 1.76 15.80
C SER A 25 -7.34 1.55 14.71
N VAL A 26 -8.61 1.53 15.09
CA VAL A 26 -9.74 1.50 14.13
C VAL A 26 -9.60 2.65 13.12
N ARG A 27 -9.18 3.83 13.58
CA ARG A 27 -8.90 4.99 12.72
C ARG A 27 -7.75 4.74 11.75
N GLY A 28 -6.67 4.08 12.19
CA GLY A 28 -5.56 3.69 11.33
C GLY A 28 -5.98 2.73 10.23
N LEU A 29 -6.76 1.70 10.57
CA LEU A 29 -7.31 0.75 9.61
C LEU A 29 -8.24 1.42 8.60
N ILE A 30 -9.15 2.28 9.06
CA ILE A 30 -10.04 3.08 8.19
C ILE A 30 -9.21 3.98 7.26
N SER A 31 -8.15 4.61 7.77
CA SER A 31 -7.29 5.48 6.95
C SER A 31 -6.57 4.70 5.86
N LEU A 32 -6.09 3.49 6.18
CA LEU A 32 -5.45 2.60 5.20
C LEU A 32 -6.45 2.16 4.12
N PHE A 33 -7.68 1.81 4.53
CA PHE A 33 -8.76 1.46 3.61
C PHE A 33 -9.13 2.63 2.68
N ILE A 34 -9.35 3.83 3.22
CA ILE A 34 -9.67 5.01 2.41
C ILE A 34 -8.53 5.32 1.45
N ALA A 35 -7.28 5.31 1.91
CA ALA A 35 -6.12 5.54 1.06
C ALA A 35 -6.06 4.51 -0.08
N TYR A 36 -6.26 3.23 0.21
CA TYR A 36 -6.34 2.18 -0.81
C TYR A 36 -7.44 2.49 -1.83
N MET A 37 -8.65 2.86 -1.38
CA MET A 37 -9.77 3.18 -2.26
C MET A 37 -9.52 4.42 -3.14
N ILE A 38 -8.75 5.40 -2.69
CA ILE A 38 -8.37 6.57 -3.50
C ILE A 38 -7.54 6.13 -4.73
N PHE A 39 -6.57 5.22 -4.53
CA PHE A 39 -5.68 4.80 -5.62
C PHE A 39 -6.22 3.63 -6.45
N HIS A 40 -6.89 2.67 -5.82
CA HIS A 40 -7.34 1.42 -6.44
C HIS A 40 -8.87 1.26 -6.52
N GLY A 41 -9.64 2.09 -5.83
CA GLY A 41 -11.09 1.90 -5.70
C GLY A 41 -11.80 1.89 -7.05
N TRP A 42 -11.44 2.81 -7.94
CA TRP A 42 -12.03 2.88 -9.29
C TRP A 42 -11.70 1.65 -10.15
N ALA A 43 -10.47 1.14 -10.06
CA ALA A 43 -10.04 -0.05 -10.80
C ALA A 43 -10.74 -1.30 -10.26
N LEU A 44 -10.91 -1.40 -8.94
CA LEU A 44 -11.70 -2.44 -8.30
C LEU A 44 -13.17 -2.35 -8.72
N THR A 45 -13.75 -1.15 -8.80
CA THR A 45 -15.12 -0.96 -9.29
C THR A 45 -15.26 -1.44 -10.75
N PHE A 46 -14.34 -1.07 -11.64
CA PHE A 46 -14.36 -1.53 -13.03
C PHE A 46 -14.22 -3.06 -13.11
N PHE A 47 -13.31 -3.64 -12.33
CA PHE A 47 -13.16 -5.09 -12.27
C PHE A 47 -14.45 -5.80 -11.82
N VAL A 48 -15.08 -5.34 -10.72
CA VAL A 48 -16.31 -5.92 -10.18
C VAL A 48 -17.48 -5.76 -11.15
N ILE A 49 -17.67 -4.57 -11.74
CA ILE A 49 -18.70 -4.35 -12.75
C ILE A 49 -18.47 -5.25 -13.96
N GLY A 50 -17.24 -5.35 -14.45
CA GLY A 50 -16.86 -6.23 -15.55
C GLY A 50 -17.18 -7.69 -15.27
N LEU A 51 -16.90 -8.18 -14.06
CA LEU A 51 -17.26 -9.54 -13.63
C LEU A 51 -18.78 -9.77 -13.60
N ILE A 52 -19.55 -8.86 -12.99
CA ILE A 52 -21.00 -9.02 -12.82
C ILE A 52 -21.73 -8.91 -14.16
N THR A 53 -21.31 -7.99 -15.02
CA THR A 53 -21.98 -7.70 -16.30
C THR A 53 -21.46 -8.52 -17.47
N GLY A 54 -20.37 -9.29 -17.28
CA GLY A 54 -19.66 -9.95 -18.37
C GLY A 54 -18.98 -8.99 -19.35
N ASN A 55 -18.81 -7.72 -18.97
CA ASN A 55 -18.22 -6.70 -19.84
C ASN A 55 -16.69 -6.83 -19.87
N ALA A 56 -16.16 -7.34 -20.98
CA ALA A 56 -14.73 -7.56 -21.19
C ALA A 56 -13.89 -6.28 -21.11
N TRP A 57 -14.44 -5.11 -21.48
CA TRP A 57 -13.73 -3.84 -21.39
C TRP A 57 -13.50 -3.42 -19.94
N PHE A 58 -14.56 -3.44 -19.12
CA PHE A 58 -14.43 -3.10 -17.71
C PHE A 58 -13.55 -4.09 -16.95
N LEU A 59 -13.71 -5.39 -17.24
CA LEU A 59 -12.86 -6.43 -16.68
C LEU A 59 -11.39 -6.23 -17.08
N GLY A 60 -11.13 -5.96 -18.36
CA GLY A 60 -9.79 -5.75 -18.90
C GLY A 60 -9.09 -4.54 -18.28
N ILE A 61 -9.76 -3.38 -18.26
CA ILE A 61 -9.19 -2.15 -17.69
C ILE A 61 -8.94 -2.33 -16.19
N GLY A 62 -9.93 -2.81 -15.43
CA GLY A 62 -9.79 -3.03 -13.99
C GLY A 62 -8.64 -3.97 -13.68
N THR A 63 -8.54 -5.09 -14.39
CA THR A 63 -7.46 -6.08 -14.21
C THR A 63 -6.09 -5.52 -14.56
N ALA A 64 -5.96 -4.86 -15.72
CA ALA A 64 -4.69 -4.31 -16.19
C ALA A 64 -4.13 -3.26 -15.21
N VAL A 65 -4.99 -2.37 -14.72
CA VAL A 65 -4.61 -1.32 -13.77
C VAL A 65 -4.19 -1.92 -12.43
N MET A 66 -4.95 -2.88 -11.90
CA MET A 66 -4.58 -3.56 -10.66
C MET A 66 -3.22 -4.25 -10.80
N LEU A 67 -3.01 -5.04 -11.86
CA LEU A 67 -1.73 -5.73 -12.07
C LEU A 67 -0.57 -4.76 -12.27
N PHE A 68 -0.77 -3.68 -13.03
CA PHE A 68 0.23 -2.64 -13.21
C PHE A 68 0.68 -2.08 -11.86
N TRP A 69 -0.27 -1.67 -11.02
CA TRP A 69 0.05 -1.08 -9.73
C TRP A 69 0.65 -2.05 -8.72
N PHE A 70 0.32 -3.34 -8.77
CA PHE A 70 0.98 -4.36 -7.93
C PHE A 70 2.37 -4.78 -8.46
N GLY A 71 2.77 -4.31 -9.63
CA GLY A 71 4.08 -4.59 -10.21
C GLY A 71 5.25 -4.00 -9.41
N PRO A 72 6.43 -4.65 -9.40
CA PRO A 72 7.62 -4.11 -8.75
C PRO A 72 8.06 -2.81 -9.43
N GLY A 73 8.36 -1.79 -8.63
CA GLY A 73 8.87 -0.49 -9.09
C GLY A 73 7.79 0.58 -9.20
N THR A 74 6.51 0.24 -9.04
CA THR A 74 5.45 1.24 -8.93
C THR A 74 5.45 1.88 -7.53
N PRO A 75 5.21 3.20 -7.43
CA PRO A 75 5.19 3.89 -6.15
C PRO A 75 3.88 3.72 -5.38
N VAL A 76 2.96 2.84 -5.80
CA VAL A 76 1.59 2.82 -5.24
C VAL A 76 1.54 2.45 -3.76
N ILE A 77 2.35 1.48 -3.34
CA ILE A 77 2.38 1.05 -1.94
C ILE A 77 2.88 2.22 -1.05
N PRO A 78 4.03 2.87 -1.35
CA PRO A 78 4.43 4.08 -0.64
C PRO A 78 3.36 5.18 -0.64
N LEU A 79 2.72 5.43 -1.78
CA LEU A 79 1.68 6.47 -1.92
C LEU A 79 0.46 6.18 -1.03
N ILE A 80 -0.01 4.93 -1.00
CA ILE A 80 -1.10 4.48 -0.13
C ILE A 80 -0.71 4.70 1.33
N LEU A 81 0.49 4.28 1.74
CA LEU A 81 0.92 4.41 3.14
C LEU A 81 1.05 5.88 3.57
N VAL A 82 1.66 6.73 2.74
CA VAL A 82 1.78 8.17 3.02
C VAL A 82 0.41 8.83 3.13
N THR A 83 -0.49 8.53 2.18
CA THR A 83 -1.86 9.06 2.19
C THR A 83 -2.63 8.57 3.41
N ALA A 84 -2.47 7.30 3.79
CA ALA A 84 -3.08 6.73 4.98
C ALA A 84 -2.59 7.43 6.26
N PHE A 85 -1.30 7.76 6.36
CA PHE A 85 -0.78 8.54 7.49
C PHE A 85 -1.37 9.95 7.54
N ILE A 86 -1.52 10.61 6.39
CA ILE A 86 -2.14 11.94 6.30
C ILE A 86 -3.60 11.88 6.77
N ILE A 87 -4.38 10.92 6.26
CA ILE A 87 -5.77 10.71 6.66
C ILE A 87 -5.85 10.43 8.16
N GLN A 88 -5.02 9.50 8.66
CA GLN A 88 -5.01 9.12 10.07
C GLN A 88 -4.72 10.32 10.97
N ARG A 89 -3.71 11.12 10.62
CA ARG A 89 -3.23 12.23 11.46
C ARG A 89 -4.10 13.47 11.38
N TYR A 90 -4.51 13.87 10.18
CA TYR A 90 -5.13 15.18 9.94
C TYR A 90 -6.64 15.10 9.79
N ILE A 91 -7.17 14.03 9.21
CA ILE A 91 -8.61 13.87 9.02
C ILE A 91 -9.22 13.19 10.25
N LEU A 92 -8.65 12.06 10.68
CA LEU A 92 -9.17 11.30 11.83
C LEU A 92 -8.54 11.71 13.18
N MET A 93 -7.62 12.67 13.17
CA MET A 93 -6.97 13.25 14.35
C MET A 93 -6.33 12.21 15.29
N ASP A 94 -5.88 11.07 14.75
CA ASP A 94 -5.27 10.00 15.51
C ASP A 94 -3.75 10.19 15.60
N LYS A 95 -3.23 10.16 16.84
CA LYS A 95 -1.80 10.36 17.18
C LYS A 95 -1.12 9.09 17.70
N SER A 96 -1.79 7.95 17.64
CA SER A 96 -1.30 6.67 18.18
C SER A 96 -0.07 6.12 17.44
N ASN A 97 0.15 6.53 16.19
CA ASN A 97 1.25 6.01 15.37
C ASN A 97 2.58 6.69 15.72
N LYS A 98 3.59 5.89 16.11
CA LYS A 98 4.93 6.35 16.52
C LYS A 98 6.07 5.54 15.87
N ILE A 99 5.97 5.18 14.58
CA ILE A 99 7.11 4.52 13.91
C ILE A 99 8.16 5.53 13.45
N SER A 100 9.43 5.23 13.75
CA SER A 100 10.60 5.86 13.13
C SER A 100 11.11 5.03 11.94
N ILE A 101 10.50 5.25 10.75
CA ILE A 101 10.78 4.47 9.52
C ILE A 101 12.30 4.45 9.21
N LYS A 102 12.97 5.59 9.40
CA LYS A 102 14.42 5.75 9.19
C LYS A 102 15.27 4.84 10.07
N LEU A 103 14.89 4.67 11.35
CA LEU A 103 15.62 3.81 12.29
C LEU A 103 15.46 2.34 11.91
N LYS A 104 14.23 1.93 11.55
CA LYS A 104 13.94 0.55 11.15
C LYS A 104 14.65 0.17 9.84
N TRP A 105 14.68 1.08 8.86
CA TRP A 105 15.42 0.86 7.62
C TRP A 105 16.92 0.71 7.85
N LYS A 106 17.48 1.50 8.76
CA LYS A 106 18.89 1.36 9.16
C LYS A 106 19.11 -0.02 9.77
N GLU A 107 18.32 -0.41 10.77
CA GLU A 107 18.41 -1.73 11.44
C GLU A 107 18.41 -2.90 10.45
N LEU A 108 17.48 -2.91 9.49
CA LEU A 108 17.36 -3.99 8.49
C LEU A 108 18.56 -4.05 7.54
N ASN A 109 19.17 -2.91 7.19
CA ASN A 109 20.29 -2.85 6.26
C ASN A 109 21.67 -2.93 6.93
N THR A 110 21.76 -2.67 8.23
CA THR A 110 23.00 -2.81 9.02
C THR A 110 23.17 -4.18 9.67
N LYS A 111 22.13 -5.01 9.77
CA LYS A 111 22.27 -6.45 10.06
C LYS A 111 22.89 -7.14 8.84
N LYS A 112 24.20 -6.99 8.67
CA LYS A 112 25.06 -7.81 7.82
C LYS A 112 25.97 -8.64 8.68
#